data_AF-A0A520UNB7-F1
#
_entry.id   AF-A0A520UNB7-F1
#
_cell.length_a   1.000
_cell.length_b   1.000
_cell.length_c   1.000
_cell.angle_alpha   90.00
_cell.angle_beta   90.00
_cell.angle_gamma   90.00
#
_symmetry.space_group_name_H-M   'P 1'
#
loop_
_entity.id
_entity.type
_entity.pdbx_description
1 polymer ?
#
loop_
_entity_poly.entity_id
_entity_poly.type
_entity_poly.pdbx_seq_one_letter_code
_entity_poly.pdbx_strand_id
1 'polypeptide(L)'
;MKSNYIILFVFLICSFSFSQEKDDLFNMIEQEEKKIELLPEKMIFTQSLLWGKKGLFRKTGISPLNLENRQKELKIRKTMLTTHQAIGYLTLASMIAQGIIGGKLYNGDESLRSTHNTMGKVVNIGYFTGAGLSLFSPPPLINKKVKGFNSIKAHKILATVHFSAMIATNYYKDKNKSNHKAAAYTAFASYATAVLVIKF
;
A
#
# COMPACT_ATOMS: atom_id res chain seq x y z
N MET A 1 -4.93 44.41 -3.05
CA MET A 1 -3.75 43.53 -3.15
C MET A 1 -3.61 42.75 -1.85
N LYS A 2 -4.07 41.49 -1.81
CA LYS A 2 -3.96 40.63 -0.63
C LYS A 2 -3.63 39.19 -1.04
N SER A 3 -2.43 38.79 -0.64
CA SER A 3 -1.95 37.45 -0.27
C SER A 3 -2.05 36.29 -1.29
N ASN A 4 -0.94 36.08 -2.01
CA ASN A 4 -0.65 34.85 -2.79
C ASN A 4 0.44 33.97 -2.15
N TYR A 5 0.66 34.06 -0.84
CA TYR A 5 1.78 33.37 -0.19
C TYR A 5 1.43 32.08 0.57
N ILE A 6 0.16 31.66 0.59
CA ILE A 6 -0.25 30.45 1.33
C ILE A 6 0.04 29.15 0.55
N ILE A 7 0.19 29.20 -0.77
CA ILE A 7 0.41 28.00 -1.59
C ILE A 7 1.89 27.54 -1.58
N LEU A 8 2.83 28.41 -1.19
CA LEU A 8 4.27 28.05 -1.16
C LEU A 8 4.72 27.38 0.15
N PHE A 9 3.89 27.39 1.21
CA PHE A 9 4.29 26.83 2.51
C PHE A 9 4.05 25.32 2.64
N VAL A 10 3.24 24.72 1.76
CA VAL A 10 2.90 23.28 1.82
C VAL A 10 3.93 22.39 1.11
N PHE A 11 4.78 22.95 0.24
CA PHE A 11 5.80 22.18 -0.48
C PHE A 11 7.12 21.97 0.29
N LEU A 12 7.33 22.69 1.41
CA LEU A 12 8.61 22.67 2.14
C LEU A 12 8.68 21.65 3.30
N ILE A 13 7.64 20.86 3.55
CA ILE A 13 7.65 19.82 4.62
C ILE A 13 7.97 18.41 4.04
N CYS A 14 8.34 18.32 2.76
CA CYS A 14 8.72 17.06 2.11
C CYS A 14 10.13 16.54 2.43
N SER A 15 10.84 17.14 3.39
CA SER A 15 12.19 16.71 3.75
C SER A 15 12.20 16.09 5.15
N PHE A 16 12.56 14.79 5.17
CA PHE A 16 12.97 13.99 6.32
C PHE A 16 11.89 13.45 7.27
N SER A 17 11.36 12.29 6.92
CA SER A 17 11.00 11.26 7.91
C SER A 17 11.16 9.87 7.30
N PHE A 18 12.42 9.43 7.22
CA PHE A 18 12.83 8.08 6.79
C PHE A 18 13.70 7.44 7.89
N SER A 19 13.30 7.57 9.16
CA SER A 19 14.12 7.10 10.30
C SER A 19 13.57 5.87 11.02
N GLN A 20 12.27 5.60 10.96
CA GLN A 20 11.67 4.60 11.88
C GLN A 20 12.14 3.16 11.65
N GLU A 21 12.66 2.83 10.45
CA GLU A 21 13.23 1.51 10.16
C GLU A 21 14.71 1.38 10.54
N LYS A 22 15.45 2.50 10.64
CA LYS A 22 16.88 2.49 11.00
C LYS A 22 17.07 2.30 12.51
N ASP A 23 16.23 2.95 13.30
CA ASP A 23 16.26 2.84 14.76
C ASP A 23 15.92 1.42 15.23
N ASP A 24 15.10 0.70 14.46
CA ASP A 24 14.74 -0.70 14.73
C ASP A 24 15.87 -1.70 14.48
N LEU A 25 16.75 -1.42 13.51
CA LEU A 25 17.88 -2.30 13.20
C LEU A 25 18.99 -2.18 14.27
N PHE A 26 19.25 -0.96 14.75
CA PHE A 26 20.26 -0.71 15.78
C PHE A 26 19.85 -1.27 17.15
N ASN A 27 18.58 -1.11 17.54
CA ASN A 27 18.06 -1.66 18.79
C ASN A 27 18.05 -3.20 18.83
N MET A 28 18.11 -3.88 17.67
CA MET A 28 18.19 -5.34 17.59
C MET A 28 19.62 -5.87 17.75
N ILE A 29 20.65 -5.04 17.52
CA ILE A 29 22.06 -5.41 17.70
C ILE A 29 22.45 -5.37 19.19
N GLU A 30 21.79 -4.52 19.98
CA GLU A 30 22.06 -4.34 21.42
C GLU A 30 21.53 -5.48 22.33
N GLN A 31 20.76 -6.44 21.79
CA GLN A 31 20.15 -7.52 22.57
C GLN A 31 20.66 -8.91 22.12
N GLU A 32 21.93 -9.23 22.39
CA GLU A 32 22.42 -10.61 22.25
C GLU A 32 22.08 -11.47 23.47
N GLU A 33 21.31 -12.53 23.25
CA GLU A 33 21.44 -13.90 23.82
C GLU A 33 20.19 -14.79 23.59
N LYS A 34 19.16 -14.34 22.87
CA LYS A 34 18.09 -15.24 22.38
C LYS A 34 18.36 -15.67 20.94
N LYS A 35 18.30 -16.99 20.67
CA LYS A 35 18.30 -17.56 19.31
C LYS A 35 17.41 -16.70 18.41
N ILE A 36 18.01 -16.00 17.44
CA ILE A 36 17.28 -15.10 16.55
C ILE A 36 16.35 -15.95 15.69
N GLU A 37 15.04 -15.81 15.89
CA GLU A 37 14.06 -16.43 15.01
C GLU A 37 14.11 -15.74 13.64
N LEU A 38 14.46 -16.50 12.61
CA LEU A 38 14.63 -15.98 11.26
C LEU A 38 13.31 -15.59 10.58
N LEU A 39 12.18 -16.12 11.06
CA LEU A 39 10.84 -15.84 10.54
C LEU A 39 9.92 -15.46 11.69
N PRO A 40 8.94 -14.59 11.45
CA PRO A 40 8.01 -14.20 12.50
C PRO A 40 6.99 -15.30 12.78
N GLU A 41 6.45 -15.31 14.00
CA GLU A 41 5.43 -16.26 14.47
C GLU A 41 4.18 -16.29 13.57
N LYS A 42 3.78 -15.13 13.02
CA LYS A 42 2.56 -14.96 12.21
C LYS A 42 2.87 -14.35 10.86
N MET A 43 2.31 -14.92 9.80
CA MET A 43 2.43 -14.42 8.44
C MET A 43 1.03 -14.41 7.80
N ILE A 44 0.79 -13.48 6.88
CA ILE A 44 -0.39 -13.58 6.01
C ILE A 44 -0.22 -14.73 5.02
N PHE A 45 -1.33 -15.19 4.44
CA PHE A 45 -1.34 -16.37 3.57
C PHE A 45 -0.31 -16.29 2.44
N THR A 46 -0.25 -15.18 1.70
CA THR A 46 0.69 -14.96 0.59
C THR A 46 2.15 -15.01 1.04
N GLN A 47 2.45 -14.45 2.21
CA GLN A 47 3.79 -14.50 2.81
C GLN A 47 4.18 -15.92 3.21
N SER A 48 3.27 -16.64 3.86
CA SER A 48 3.51 -18.03 4.25
C SER A 48 3.70 -18.94 3.03
N LEU A 49 2.89 -18.73 1.98
CA LEU A 49 2.92 -19.50 0.75
C LEU A 49 4.25 -19.33 0.00
N LEU A 50 4.79 -18.11 -0.08
CA LEU A 50 6.04 -17.83 -0.81
C LEU A 50 7.30 -17.99 0.05
N TRP A 51 7.31 -17.40 1.25
CA TRP A 51 8.52 -17.14 2.03
C TRP A 51 8.63 -17.96 3.34
N GLY A 52 7.53 -18.59 3.77
CA GLY A 52 7.47 -19.35 5.01
C GLY A 52 8.39 -20.58 5.02
N LYS A 53 8.51 -21.28 6.16
CA LYS A 53 9.41 -22.46 6.31
C LYS A 53 9.21 -23.53 5.23
N LYS A 54 7.96 -23.73 4.79
CA LYS A 54 7.57 -24.65 3.70
C LYS A 54 7.11 -23.89 2.43
N GLY A 55 7.43 -22.61 2.32
CA GLY A 55 7.03 -21.75 1.22
C GLY A 55 7.77 -22.08 -0.08
N LEU A 56 7.24 -21.59 -1.20
CA LEU A 56 7.74 -21.85 -2.55
C LEU A 56 9.25 -21.62 -2.67
N PHE A 57 9.75 -20.46 -2.22
CA PHE A 57 11.16 -20.11 -2.36
C PHE A 57 12.11 -20.95 -1.50
N ARG A 58 11.59 -21.58 -0.44
CA ARG A 58 12.36 -22.56 0.34
C ARG A 58 12.41 -23.90 -0.38
N LYS A 59 11.26 -24.35 -0.88
CA LYS A 59 11.13 -25.65 -1.58
C LYS A 59 11.95 -25.71 -2.86
N THR A 60 12.02 -24.61 -3.60
CA THR A 60 12.80 -24.53 -4.85
C THR A 60 14.29 -24.26 -4.64
N GLY A 61 14.72 -24.00 -3.41
CA GLY A 61 16.12 -23.64 -3.11
C GLY A 61 16.53 -22.25 -3.58
N ILE A 62 15.60 -21.41 -4.08
CA ILE A 62 15.88 -20.02 -4.50
C ILE A 62 16.35 -19.16 -3.32
N SER A 63 15.75 -19.39 -2.15
CA SER A 63 16.11 -18.67 -0.94
C SER A 63 16.11 -19.69 0.21
N PRO A 64 17.21 -20.39 0.49
CA PRO A 64 17.31 -21.25 1.67
C PRO A 64 17.16 -20.46 2.97
N LEU A 65 16.56 -21.04 4.01
CA LEU A 65 16.32 -20.34 5.28
C LEU A 65 17.59 -20.29 6.13
N ASN A 66 18.38 -19.24 5.95
CA ASN A 66 19.58 -18.92 6.72
C ASN A 66 19.70 -17.40 6.92
N LEU A 67 20.65 -16.95 7.74
CA LEU A 67 20.81 -15.54 8.08
C LEU A 67 21.08 -14.66 6.85
N GLU A 68 21.97 -15.10 5.95
CA GLU A 68 22.36 -14.35 4.75
C GLU A 68 21.16 -14.10 3.82
N ASN A 69 20.36 -15.14 3.53
CA ASN A 69 19.19 -15.00 2.69
C ASN A 69 18.09 -14.18 3.35
N ARG A 70 17.95 -14.28 4.68
CA ARG A 70 17.01 -13.41 5.41
C ARG A 70 17.40 -11.95 5.34
N GLN A 71 18.69 -11.61 5.39
CA GLN A 71 19.14 -10.23 5.14
C GLN A 71 18.79 -9.76 3.71
N LYS A 72 18.99 -10.61 2.70
CA LYS A 72 18.60 -10.30 1.30
C LYS A 72 17.08 -10.09 1.17
N GLU A 73 16.28 -10.96 1.77
CA GLU A 73 14.82 -10.86 1.79
C GLU A 73 14.33 -9.58 2.48
N LEU A 74 14.99 -9.13 3.54
CA LEU A 74 14.62 -7.86 4.20
C LEU A 74 14.94 -6.65 3.34
N LYS A 75 16.04 -6.69 2.57
CA LYS A 75 16.32 -5.66 1.55
C LYS A 75 15.24 -5.67 0.47
N ILE A 76 14.83 -6.85 -0.01
CA ILE A 76 13.71 -6.98 -0.97
C ILE A 76 12.41 -6.42 -0.37
N ARG A 77 12.08 -6.78 0.87
CA ARG A 77 10.91 -6.26 1.59
C ARG A 77 10.92 -4.74 1.64
N LYS A 78 12.03 -4.14 2.06
CA LYS A 78 12.19 -2.69 2.13
C LYS A 78 11.94 -2.04 0.77
N THR A 79 12.54 -2.57 -0.30
CA THR A 79 12.31 -2.09 -1.66
C THR A 79 10.84 -2.20 -2.05
N MET A 80 10.23 -3.39 -1.89
CA MET A 80 8.82 -3.60 -2.25
C MET A 80 7.87 -2.66 -1.49
N LEU A 81 8.10 -2.45 -0.20
CA LEU A 81 7.24 -1.57 0.61
C LEU A 81 7.47 -0.08 0.31
N THR A 82 8.71 0.33 0.03
CA THR A 82 9.00 1.70 -0.42
C THR A 82 8.37 1.96 -1.79
N THR A 83 8.46 1.01 -2.72
CA THR A 83 7.78 1.09 -4.02
C THR A 83 6.26 1.08 -3.87
N HIS A 84 5.70 0.28 -2.96
CA HIS A 84 4.27 0.28 -2.63
C HIS A 84 3.80 1.68 -2.20
N GLN A 85 4.56 2.37 -1.36
CA GLN A 85 4.26 3.73 -0.93
C GLN A 85 4.32 4.72 -2.10
N ALA A 86 5.38 4.66 -2.92
CA ALA A 86 5.55 5.56 -4.07
C ALA A 86 4.43 5.38 -5.11
N ILE A 87 4.15 4.13 -5.52
CA ILE A 87 3.02 3.81 -6.39
C ILE A 87 1.70 4.19 -5.72
N GLY A 88 1.62 4.09 -4.39
CA GLY A 88 0.45 4.46 -3.62
C GLY A 88 0.07 5.94 -3.80
N TYR A 89 1.04 6.84 -3.65
CA TYR A 89 0.83 8.27 -3.90
C TYR A 89 0.48 8.58 -5.36
N LEU A 90 1.16 7.94 -6.31
CA LEU A 90 0.86 8.10 -7.74
C LEU A 90 -0.56 7.63 -8.08
N THR A 91 -0.99 6.51 -7.50
CA THR A 91 -2.33 5.96 -7.67
C THR A 91 -3.38 6.89 -7.06
N LEU A 92 -3.12 7.45 -5.87
CA LEU A 92 -4.00 8.44 -5.24
C LEU A 92 -4.20 9.67 -6.15
N ALA A 93 -3.12 10.25 -6.67
CA ALA A 93 -3.20 11.39 -7.59
C ALA A 93 -4.01 11.04 -8.85
N SER A 94 -3.80 9.84 -9.40
CA SER A 94 -4.54 9.33 -10.55
C SER A 94 -6.03 9.12 -10.25
N MET A 95 -6.36 8.63 -9.05
CA MET A 95 -7.74 8.48 -8.57
C MET A 95 -8.46 9.83 -8.43
N ILE A 96 -7.77 10.87 -7.94
CA ILE A 96 -8.32 12.23 -7.86
C ILE A 96 -8.68 12.73 -9.27
N ALA A 97 -7.73 12.64 -10.21
CA ALA A 97 -7.96 13.05 -11.59
C ALA A 97 -9.10 12.25 -12.25
N GLN A 98 -9.10 10.92 -12.11
CA GLN A 98 -10.17 10.06 -12.61
C GLN A 98 -11.53 10.40 -11.98
N GLY A 99 -11.56 10.74 -10.69
CA GLY A 99 -12.76 11.13 -9.96
C GLY A 99 -13.36 12.43 -10.48
N ILE A 100 -12.53 13.45 -10.76
CA ILE A 100 -12.97 14.72 -11.36
C ILE A 100 -13.55 14.47 -12.76
N ILE A 101 -12.85 13.70 -13.60
CA ILE A 101 -13.30 13.34 -14.95
C ILE A 101 -14.61 12.55 -14.86
N GLY A 102 -14.69 11.58 -13.93
CA GLY A 102 -15.88 10.80 -13.66
C GLY A 102 -17.06 11.69 -13.28
N GLY A 103 -16.85 12.67 -12.39
CA GLY A 103 -17.88 13.63 -12.00
C GLY A 103 -18.47 14.39 -13.19
N LYS A 104 -17.65 14.88 -14.11
CA LYS A 104 -18.10 15.54 -15.35
C LYS A 104 -18.91 14.59 -16.25
N LEU A 105 -18.44 13.36 -16.40
CA LEU A 105 -19.12 12.31 -17.15
C LEU A 105 -20.47 11.92 -16.53
N TYR A 106 -20.58 11.92 -15.20
CA TYR A 106 -21.85 11.73 -14.50
C TYR A 106 -22.85 12.84 -14.79
N ASN A 107 -22.37 14.05 -15.02
CA ASN A 107 -23.17 15.24 -15.32
C ASN A 107 -23.44 15.43 -16.83
N GLY A 108 -23.11 14.44 -17.67
CA GLY A 108 -23.51 14.39 -19.08
C GLY A 108 -22.42 14.68 -20.11
N ASP A 109 -21.19 15.00 -19.68
CA ASP A 109 -20.07 15.23 -20.61
C ASP A 109 -19.48 13.91 -21.12
N GLU A 110 -20.18 13.28 -22.08
CA GLU A 110 -19.78 11.99 -22.67
C GLU A 110 -18.49 12.07 -23.49
N SER A 111 -18.03 13.27 -23.89
CA SER A 111 -16.75 13.44 -24.59
C SER A 111 -15.55 12.91 -23.77
N LEU A 112 -15.69 12.90 -22.44
CA LEU A 112 -14.68 12.43 -21.50
C LEU A 112 -14.70 10.93 -21.23
N ARG A 113 -15.63 10.16 -21.82
CA ARG A 113 -15.79 8.71 -21.57
C ARG A 113 -14.51 7.94 -21.81
N SER A 114 -13.85 8.17 -22.93
CA SER A 114 -12.59 7.49 -23.29
C SER A 114 -11.48 7.82 -22.31
N THR A 115 -11.36 9.10 -21.93
CA THR A 115 -10.39 9.56 -20.94
C THR A 115 -10.64 8.94 -19.57
N HIS A 116 -11.89 8.88 -19.12
CA HIS A 116 -12.27 8.23 -17.86
C HIS A 116 -11.89 6.75 -17.85
N ASN A 117 -12.20 6.02 -18.93
CA ASN A 117 -11.89 4.61 -19.07
C ASN A 117 -10.37 4.35 -19.08
N THR A 118 -9.61 5.21 -19.77
CA THR A 118 -8.15 5.13 -19.82
C THR A 118 -7.53 5.39 -18.45
N MET A 119 -7.97 6.43 -17.76
CA MET A 119 -7.54 6.70 -16.38
C MET A 119 -7.93 5.57 -15.43
N GLY A 120 -9.11 4.97 -15.62
CA GLY A 120 -9.54 3.76 -14.92
C GLY A 120 -8.56 2.60 -15.05
N LYS A 121 -8.02 2.36 -16.25
CA LYS A 121 -6.98 1.34 -16.47
C LYS A 121 -5.69 1.69 -15.74
N VAL A 122 -5.24 2.95 -15.81
CA VAL A 122 -4.03 3.42 -15.11
C VAL A 122 -4.16 3.22 -13.61
N VAL A 123 -5.28 3.65 -13.02
CA VAL A 123 -5.57 3.48 -11.59
C VAL A 123 -5.60 2.00 -11.21
N ASN A 124 -6.27 1.15 -12.00
CA ASN A 124 -6.31 -0.29 -11.71
C ASN A 124 -4.91 -0.93 -11.74
N ILE A 125 -4.10 -0.62 -12.75
CA ILE A 125 -2.73 -1.15 -12.86
C ILE A 125 -1.90 -0.68 -11.66
N GLY A 126 -1.91 0.62 -11.35
CA GLY A 126 -1.18 1.17 -10.20
C GLY A 126 -1.64 0.55 -8.89
N TYR A 127 -2.95 0.49 -8.66
CA TYR A 127 -3.56 -0.05 -7.46
C TYR A 127 -3.19 -1.52 -7.24
N PHE A 128 -3.41 -2.40 -8.23
CA PHE A 128 -3.15 -3.82 -8.07
C PHE A 128 -1.65 -4.15 -8.06
N THR A 129 -0.82 -3.38 -8.74
CA THR A 129 0.65 -3.46 -8.61
C THR A 129 1.08 -3.11 -7.19
N GLY A 130 0.57 -2.00 -6.65
CA GLY A 130 0.79 -1.60 -5.27
C GLY A 130 0.34 -2.67 -4.28
N ALA A 131 -0.88 -3.19 -4.42
CA ALA A 131 -1.39 -4.26 -3.57
C ALA A 131 -0.50 -5.52 -3.62
N GLY A 132 -0.04 -5.90 -4.81
CA GLY A 132 0.89 -7.02 -4.99
C GLY A 132 2.20 -6.83 -4.25
N LEU A 133 2.83 -5.65 -4.36
CA LEU A 133 4.07 -5.32 -3.65
C LEU A 133 3.92 -5.46 -2.12
N SER A 134 2.78 -5.06 -1.56
CA SER A 134 2.54 -5.22 -0.13
C SER A 134 2.27 -6.67 0.27
N LEU A 135 1.33 -7.34 -0.42
CA LEU A 135 0.86 -8.69 -0.07
C LEU A 135 1.92 -9.77 -0.29
N PHE A 136 2.75 -9.65 -1.32
CA PHE A 136 3.76 -10.66 -1.65
C PHE A 136 5.16 -10.33 -1.11
N SER A 137 5.32 -9.23 -0.36
CA SER A 137 6.60 -8.88 0.28
C SER A 137 7.09 -9.95 1.26
N PRO A 138 8.40 -10.23 1.35
CA PRO A 138 8.96 -11.11 2.37
C PRO A 138 8.51 -10.70 3.77
N PRO A 139 8.26 -11.62 4.72
CA PRO A 139 7.78 -11.28 6.04
C PRO A 139 8.83 -10.47 6.84
N PRO A 140 8.40 -9.60 7.78
CA PRO A 140 9.31 -8.87 8.66
C PRO A 140 10.06 -9.83 9.60
N LEU A 141 11.15 -9.40 10.22
CA LEU A 141 11.86 -10.23 11.22
C LEU A 141 11.00 -10.46 12.46
N ILE A 142 10.45 -9.39 13.02
CA ILE A 142 9.67 -9.45 14.26
C ILE A 142 8.29 -8.87 13.98
N ASN A 143 7.26 -9.59 14.40
CA ASN A 143 5.93 -9.01 14.53
C ASN A 143 5.86 -8.25 15.85
N LYS A 144 6.13 -6.94 15.82
CA LYS A 144 5.92 -6.10 17.01
C LYS A 144 4.42 -6.11 17.37
N LYS A 145 4.06 -6.86 18.41
CA LYS A 145 2.72 -6.82 19.01
C LYS A 145 2.58 -5.50 19.77
N VAL A 146 2.16 -4.45 19.09
CA VAL A 146 1.77 -3.20 19.75
C VAL A 146 0.36 -3.38 20.32
N LYS A 147 0.22 -3.26 21.64
CA LYS A 147 -1.09 -3.24 22.33
C LYS A 147 -1.86 -1.97 21.90
N GLY A 148 -3.18 -2.07 21.74
CA GLY A 148 -4.03 -0.94 21.36
C GLY A 148 -4.17 -0.70 19.84
N PHE A 149 -5.00 0.28 19.47
CA PHE A 149 -5.18 0.71 18.09
C PHE A 149 -4.01 1.58 17.64
N ASN A 150 -3.50 1.37 16.43
CA ASN A 150 -2.39 2.16 15.88
C ASN A 150 -2.55 2.33 14.37
N SER A 151 -1.73 3.21 13.80
CA SER A 151 -1.69 3.54 12.37
C SER A 151 -1.62 2.30 11.46
N ILE A 152 -0.78 1.31 11.79
CA ILE A 152 -0.65 0.07 11.00
C ILE A 152 -1.94 -0.76 11.02
N LYS A 153 -2.60 -0.88 12.18
CA LYS A 153 -3.88 -1.59 12.30
C LYS A 153 -4.98 -0.85 11.55
N ALA A 154 -5.02 0.48 11.67
CA ALA A 154 -5.95 1.33 10.93
C ALA A 154 -5.79 1.14 9.42
N HIS A 155 -4.55 1.19 8.92
CA HIS A 155 -4.26 0.94 7.52
C HIS A 155 -4.71 -0.45 7.06
N LYS A 156 -4.48 -1.51 7.84
CA LYS A 156 -4.93 -2.87 7.48
C LYS A 156 -6.44 -2.98 7.35
N ILE A 157 -7.20 -2.34 8.24
CA ILE A 157 -8.66 -2.30 8.16
C ILE A 157 -9.09 -1.54 6.90
N LEU A 158 -8.54 -0.34 6.70
CA LEU A 158 -8.82 0.46 5.50
C LEU A 158 -8.39 -0.26 4.22
N ALA A 159 -7.34 -1.08 4.27
CA ALA A 159 -6.89 -1.90 3.16
C ALA A 159 -7.90 -2.95 2.75
N THR A 160 -8.56 -3.59 3.71
CA THR A 160 -9.70 -4.47 3.41
C THR A 160 -10.82 -3.70 2.73
N VAL A 161 -11.18 -2.51 3.25
CA VAL A 161 -12.26 -1.68 2.68
C VAL A 161 -11.94 -1.22 1.26
N HIS A 162 -10.77 -0.60 1.05
CA HIS A 162 -10.41 -0.05 -0.26
C HIS A 162 -10.18 -1.15 -1.30
N PHE A 163 -9.67 -2.32 -0.90
CA PHE A 163 -9.53 -3.46 -1.80
C PHE A 163 -10.87 -4.02 -2.27
N SER A 164 -11.80 -4.25 -1.33
CA SER A 164 -13.14 -4.68 -1.68
C SER A 164 -13.88 -3.65 -2.53
N ALA A 165 -13.73 -2.36 -2.22
CA ALA A 165 -14.34 -1.28 -2.99
C ALA A 165 -13.74 -1.15 -4.41
N MET A 166 -12.44 -1.36 -4.59
CA MET A 166 -11.81 -1.40 -5.92
C MET A 166 -12.33 -2.55 -6.78
N ILE A 167 -12.49 -3.74 -6.20
CA ILE A 167 -13.10 -4.88 -6.90
C ILE A 167 -14.55 -4.54 -7.27
N ALA A 168 -15.35 -4.03 -6.33
CA ALA A 168 -16.73 -3.65 -6.57
C ALA A 168 -16.86 -2.56 -7.67
N THR A 169 -15.98 -1.56 -7.66
CA THR A 169 -15.93 -0.50 -8.69
C THR A 169 -15.77 -1.10 -10.07
N ASN A 170 -14.87 -2.08 -10.24
CA ASN A 170 -14.66 -2.77 -11.51
C ASN A 170 -15.81 -3.71 -11.88
N TYR A 171 -16.39 -4.41 -10.90
CA TYR A 171 -17.51 -5.31 -11.12
C TYR A 171 -18.75 -4.58 -11.63
N TYR A 172 -19.05 -3.39 -11.07
CA TYR A 172 -20.25 -2.62 -11.41
C TYR A 172 -20.09 -1.69 -12.61
N LYS A 173 -18.88 -1.52 -13.16
CA LYS A 173 -18.57 -0.50 -14.19
C LYS A 173 -19.56 -0.49 -15.38
N ASP A 174 -19.97 -1.67 -15.86
CA ASP A 174 -20.89 -1.83 -17.00
C ASP A 174 -22.27 -2.35 -16.57
N LYS A 175 -22.49 -2.55 -15.26
CA LYS A 175 -23.72 -3.19 -14.72
C LYS A 175 -24.66 -2.21 -14.06
N ASN A 176 -24.12 -1.30 -13.26
CA ASN A 176 -24.93 -0.37 -12.49
C ASN A 176 -24.13 0.91 -12.19
N LYS A 177 -24.53 2.01 -12.82
CA LYS A 177 -23.87 3.32 -12.68
C LYS A 177 -23.86 3.81 -11.23
N SER A 178 -24.95 3.61 -10.48
CA SER A 178 -25.06 4.05 -9.09
C SER A 178 -24.11 3.29 -8.17
N ASN A 179 -24.08 1.96 -8.29
CA ASN A 179 -23.20 1.11 -7.49
C ASN A 179 -21.72 1.32 -7.85
N HIS A 180 -21.41 1.51 -9.14
CA HIS A 180 -20.07 1.88 -9.58
C HIS A 180 -19.61 3.19 -8.94
N LYS A 181 -20.47 4.23 -8.93
CA LYS A 181 -20.20 5.52 -8.29
C LYS A 181 -19.95 5.37 -6.78
N ALA A 182 -20.84 4.67 -6.07
CA ALA A 182 -20.74 4.47 -4.63
C ALA A 182 -19.48 3.69 -4.25
N ALA A 183 -19.17 2.62 -4.99
CA ALA A 183 -17.95 1.84 -4.81
C ALA A 183 -16.69 2.68 -5.09
N ALA A 184 -16.70 3.51 -6.15
CA ALA A 184 -15.57 4.37 -6.50
C ALA A 184 -15.27 5.41 -5.41
N TYR A 185 -16.31 6.05 -4.85
CA TYR A 185 -16.11 6.96 -3.72
C TYR A 185 -15.64 6.24 -2.46
N THR A 186 -16.18 5.05 -2.18
CA THR A 186 -15.73 4.23 -1.04
C THR A 186 -14.27 3.86 -1.21
N ALA A 187 -13.85 3.44 -2.41
CA ALA A 187 -12.47 3.10 -2.73
C ALA A 187 -11.56 4.33 -2.54
N PHE A 188 -11.91 5.47 -3.12
CA PHE A 188 -11.12 6.70 -2.98
C PHE A 188 -10.99 7.15 -1.52
N ALA A 189 -12.11 7.26 -0.79
CA ALA A 189 -12.10 7.78 0.58
C ALA A 189 -11.31 6.87 1.54
N SER A 190 -11.56 5.56 1.48
CA SER A 190 -10.82 4.60 2.31
C SER A 190 -9.35 4.51 1.93
N TYR A 191 -9.00 4.61 0.64
CA TYR A 191 -7.62 4.63 0.16
C TYR A 191 -6.87 5.90 0.59
N ALA A 192 -7.46 7.08 0.38
CA ALA A 192 -6.88 8.35 0.80
C ALA A 192 -6.66 8.39 2.32
N THR A 193 -7.65 7.91 3.10
CA THR A 193 -7.51 7.78 4.54
C THR A 193 -6.39 6.80 4.91
N ALA A 194 -6.26 5.67 4.20
CA ALA A 194 -5.20 4.69 4.43
C ALA A 194 -3.79 5.27 4.21
N VAL A 195 -3.64 6.18 3.25
CA VAL A 195 -2.41 6.93 3.00
C VAL A 195 -2.14 7.93 4.13
N LEU A 196 -3.16 8.64 4.61
CA LEU A 196 -3.02 9.61 5.69
C LEU A 196 -2.62 8.97 7.01
N VAL A 197 -3.26 7.85 7.40
CA VAL A 197 -2.99 7.22 8.71
C VAL A 197 -1.57 6.68 8.79
N ILE A 198 -0.99 6.15 7.71
CA ILE A 198 0.40 5.64 7.69
C ILE A 198 1.44 6.74 7.89
N LYS A 199 1.10 8.00 7.62
CA LYS A 199 2.02 9.13 7.77
C LYS A 199 2.27 9.54 9.23
N PHE A 200 1.49 8.98 10.18
CA PHE A 200 1.55 9.21 11.63
C PHE A 200 1.70 7.88 12.39
#